data_AF-A0A1Q7G6M4-F1
#
_entry.id   AF-A0A1Q7G6M4-F1
#
_cell.length_a   1.000
_cell.length_b   1.000
_cell.length_c   1.000
_cell.angle_alpha   90.00
_cell.angle_beta   90.00
_cell.angle_gamma   90.00
#
_symmetry.space_group_name_H-M   'P 1'
#
loop_
_entity.id
_entity.type
_entity.pdbx_description
1 polymer ?
#
loop_
_entity_poly.entity_id
_entity_poly.type
_entity_poly.pdbx_seq_one_letter_code
_entity_poly.pdbx_strand_id
1 'polypeptide(L)'
;MTSFHWYAVRLRPRFERSVAFYLDRLCIEHFLPLQRFSRQSIRGIRSIELPLFPGVVFCNCDAQMRRSVMTIPGVLAFINVIAEQDIADLRRIVEAGCPVQSWPYTSQGATMTIEKGPLRGVKCIRHTASGTPRFIFSIHMLHRSLALKINHVSGIPYTRPRSKAG
;
A
#
# COMPACT_ATOMS: atom_id res chain seq x y z
N MET A 1 12.28 24.58 8.58
CA MET A 1 11.48 23.92 7.52
C MET A 1 11.00 22.60 8.09
N THR A 2 9.70 22.40 8.24
CA THR A 2 9.13 21.11 8.67
C THR A 2 9.03 20.20 7.45
N SER A 3 9.83 19.14 7.42
CA SER A 3 9.82 18.20 6.30
C SER A 3 8.77 17.12 6.54
N PHE A 4 7.76 17.11 5.68
CA PHE A 4 6.68 16.12 5.66
C PHE A 4 7.16 14.83 5.01
N HIS A 5 6.80 13.70 5.62
CA HIS A 5 7.12 12.37 5.11
C HIS A 5 5.95 11.43 5.35
N TRP A 6 5.76 10.49 4.42
CA TRP A 6 4.88 9.35 4.63
C TRP A 6 5.51 8.36 5.59
N TYR A 7 4.76 7.94 6.60
CA TYR A 7 5.14 6.91 7.55
C TYR A 7 4.14 5.76 7.52
N ALA A 8 4.65 4.53 7.64
CA ALA A 8 3.85 3.40 8.08
C ALA A 8 3.75 3.42 9.61
N VAL A 9 2.53 3.39 10.15
CA VAL A 9 2.25 3.40 11.58
C VAL A 9 1.68 2.04 11.98
N ARG A 10 2.33 1.38 12.93
CA ARG A 10 1.88 0.10 13.49
C ARG A 10 0.74 0.33 14.46
N LEU A 11 -0.33 -0.44 14.29
CA LEU A 11 -1.55 -0.36 15.08
C LEU A 11 -1.81 -1.65 15.85
N ARG A 12 -2.63 -1.54 16.91
CA ARG A 12 -3.27 -2.70 17.53
C ARG A 12 -4.19 -3.36 16.50
N PRO A 13 -4.30 -4.70 16.47
CA PRO A 13 -5.22 -5.37 15.56
C PRO A 13 -6.65 -4.82 15.68
N ARG A 14 -7.33 -4.59 14.55
CA ARG A 14 -8.71 -4.08 14.46
C ARG A 14 -8.90 -2.61 14.81
N PHE A 15 -7.83 -1.85 15.09
CA PHE A 15 -7.90 -0.41 15.35
C PHE A 15 -7.75 0.43 14.07
N GLU A 16 -7.55 -0.17 12.90
CA GLU A 16 -7.24 0.51 11.65
C GLU A 16 -8.25 1.62 11.31
N ARG A 17 -9.56 1.32 11.35
CA ARG A 17 -10.62 2.30 11.08
C ARG A 17 -10.73 3.37 12.15
N SER A 18 -10.54 2.99 13.42
CA SER A 18 -10.60 3.93 14.55
C SER A 18 -9.48 4.94 14.45
N VAL A 19 -8.25 4.49 14.19
CA VAL A 19 -7.09 5.36 14.04
C VAL A 19 -7.22 6.25 12.80
N ALA A 20 -7.69 5.72 11.67
CA ALA A 20 -7.99 6.53 10.48
C ALA A 20 -8.99 7.67 10.80
N PHE A 21 -10.05 7.37 11.53
CA PHE A 21 -11.00 8.38 12.00
C PHE A 21 -10.35 9.46 12.88
N TYR A 22 -9.48 9.10 13.82
CA TYR A 22 -8.75 10.09 14.62
C TYR A 22 -7.76 10.93 13.79
N LEU A 23 -7.09 10.33 12.80
CA LEU A 23 -6.19 11.05 11.90
C LEU A 23 -6.95 12.12 11.09
N ASP A 24 -8.15 11.79 10.60
CA ASP A 24 -9.05 12.77 9.96
C ASP A 24 -9.41 13.92 10.90
N ARG A 25 -9.75 13.62 12.16
CA ARG A 25 -10.10 14.64 13.16
C ARG A 25 -8.92 15.56 13.51
N LEU A 26 -7.69 15.09 13.34
CA LEU A 26 -6.47 15.87 13.52
C LEU A 26 -6.03 16.58 12.22
N CYS A 27 -6.79 16.46 11.13
CA CYS A 27 -6.44 16.98 9.80
C CYS A 27 -5.07 16.49 9.31
N ILE A 28 -4.70 15.26 9.66
CA ILE A 28 -3.46 14.63 9.21
C ILE A 28 -3.77 13.80 7.95
N GLU A 29 -3.10 14.13 6.84
CA GLU A 29 -3.23 13.35 5.62
C GLU A 29 -2.84 11.90 5.89
N HIS A 30 -3.72 10.98 5.52
CA HIS A 30 -3.52 9.57 5.79
C HIS A 30 -4.08 8.68 4.68
N PHE A 31 -3.69 7.42 4.71
CA PHE A 31 -4.16 6.41 3.77
C PHE A 31 -4.25 5.05 4.47
N LEU A 32 -5.47 4.51 4.49
CA LEU A 32 -5.75 3.14 4.93
C LEU A 32 -6.15 2.32 3.68
N PRO A 33 -5.27 1.46 3.16
CA PRO A 33 -5.56 0.70 1.94
C PRO A 33 -6.57 -0.41 2.24
N LEU A 34 -7.83 -0.19 1.91
CA LEU A 34 -8.91 -1.15 2.07
C LEU A 34 -9.28 -1.78 0.74
N GLN A 35 -9.50 -3.09 0.72
CA GLN A 35 -10.03 -3.82 -0.42
C GLN A 35 -11.43 -4.34 -0.11
N ARG A 36 -12.35 -4.14 -1.07
CA ARG A 36 -13.71 -4.66 -1.01
C ARG A 36 -13.74 -6.12 -1.43
N PHE A 37 -14.35 -6.95 -0.59
CA PHE A 37 -14.66 -8.34 -0.87
C PHE A 37 -16.18 -8.52 -0.83
N SER A 38 -16.77 -9.07 -1.88
CA SER A 38 -18.16 -9.51 -1.84
C SER A 38 -18.25 -10.87 -1.15
N ARG A 39 -18.92 -10.95 0.00
CA ARG A 39 -19.18 -12.21 0.68
C ARG A 39 -20.67 -12.53 0.58
N GLN A 40 -21.00 -13.66 -0.02
CA GLN A 40 -22.35 -14.20 0.04
C GLN A 40 -22.65 -14.61 1.49
N SER A 41 -23.76 -14.12 2.03
CA SER A 41 -24.31 -14.48 3.33
C SER A 41 -25.68 -15.12 3.11
N ILE A 42 -26.16 -15.86 4.12
CA ILE A 42 -27.54 -16.36 4.20
C ILE A 42 -28.56 -15.23 3.97
N ARG A 43 -28.21 -13.97 4.27
CA ARG A 43 -29.07 -12.78 4.09
C ARG A 43 -28.78 -11.97 2.81
N GLY A 44 -28.04 -12.52 1.84
CA GLY A 44 -27.65 -11.84 0.59
C GLY A 44 -26.17 -11.45 0.51
N ILE A 45 -25.78 -10.74 -0.56
CA ILE A 45 -24.40 -10.30 -0.78
C ILE A 45 -24.07 -9.14 0.16
N ARG A 46 -23.10 -9.32 1.05
CA ARG A 46 -22.53 -8.24 1.88
C ARG A 46 -21.12 -7.92 1.39
N SER A 47 -20.87 -6.66 1.08
CA SER A 47 -19.50 -6.17 0.84
C SER A 47 -18.80 -5.96 2.18
N ILE A 48 -17.65 -6.60 2.38
CA ILE A 48 -16.76 -6.34 3.51
C ILE A 48 -15.50 -5.65 2.99
N GLU A 49 -14.99 -4.69 3.75
CA GLU A 49 -13.71 -4.06 3.46
C GLU A 49 -12.66 -4.57 4.44
N LEU A 50 -11.55 -5.07 3.90
CA LEU A 50 -10.41 -5.57 4.68
C LEU A 50 -9.14 -4.79 4.30
N PRO A 51 -8.25 -4.52 5.27
CA PRO A 51 -7.00 -3.83 5.00
C PRO A 51 -6.05 -4.72 4.20
N LEU A 52 -5.42 -4.15 3.15
CA LEU A 52 -4.38 -4.82 2.37
C LEU A 52 -3.11 -5.08 3.20
N PHE A 53 -2.84 -4.19 4.15
CA PHE A 53 -1.76 -4.35 5.13
C PHE A 53 -2.34 -4.29 6.55
N PRO A 54 -2.79 -5.43 7.11
CA PRO A 54 -3.36 -5.47 8.45
C PRO A 54 -2.40 -4.92 9.51
N GLY A 55 -2.94 -4.18 10.48
CA GLY A 55 -2.19 -3.55 11.56
C GLY A 55 -1.34 -2.35 11.15
N VAL A 56 -1.57 -1.78 9.95
CA VAL A 56 -0.83 -0.60 9.46
C VAL A 56 -1.79 0.42 8.86
N VAL A 57 -1.53 1.69 9.17
CA VAL A 57 -2.05 2.85 8.42
C VAL A 57 -0.86 3.68 7.94
N PHE A 58 -1.00 4.38 6.82
CA PHE A 58 -0.01 5.33 6.35
C PHE A 58 -0.46 6.74 6.69
N CYS A 59 0.44 7.60 7.17
CA CYS A 59 0.15 9.02 7.36
C CYS A 59 1.31 9.90 6.91
N ASN A 60 0.98 11.06 6.37
CA ASN A 60 1.94 12.09 5.98
C ASN A 60 1.99 13.13 7.09
N CYS A 61 3.12 13.23 7.78
CA CYS A 61 3.22 14.07 8.96
C CYS A 61 4.64 14.58 9.18
N ASP A 62 4.74 15.74 9.84
CA ASP A 62 5.99 16.28 10.36
C ASP A 62 6.27 15.81 11.80
N ALA A 63 7.39 16.26 12.38
CA ALA A 63 7.79 15.88 13.74
C ALA A 63 6.78 16.29 14.83
N GLN A 64 6.03 17.39 14.63
CA GLN A 64 5.03 17.83 15.59
C GLN A 64 3.80 16.92 15.53
N MET A 65 3.28 16.69 14.33
CA MET A 65 2.14 15.81 14.08
C MET A 65 2.42 14.38 14.56
N ARG A 66 3.65 13.87 14.41
CA ARG A 66 4.04 12.55 14.93
C ARG A 66 3.77 12.40 16.43
N ARG A 67 3.98 13.45 17.23
CA ARG A 67 3.66 13.43 18.67
C ARG A 67 2.17 13.27 18.90
N SER A 68 1.34 14.00 18.15
CA SER A 68 -0.13 13.88 18.20
C SER A 68 -0.64 12.51 17.73
N VAL A 69 -0.01 11.90 16.71
CA VAL A 69 -0.38 10.55 16.26
C VAL A 69 -0.12 9.51 17.35
N MET A 70 0.99 9.64 18.10
CA MET A 70 1.30 8.70 19.19
C MET A 70 0.30 8.75 20.35
N THR A 71 -0.48 9.82 20.51
CA THR A 71 -1.52 9.89 21.54
C THR A 71 -2.83 9.21 21.14
N ILE A 72 -2.98 8.81 19.87
CA ILE A 72 -4.20 8.17 19.38
C ILE A 72 -4.32 6.74 19.96
N PRO A 73 -5.45 6.39 20.60
CA PRO A 73 -5.67 5.02 21.08
C PRO A 73 -5.57 3.99 19.95
N GLY A 74 -4.71 2.99 20.15
CA GLY A 74 -4.49 1.92 19.17
C GLY A 74 -3.23 2.10 18.32
N VAL A 75 -2.59 3.28 18.33
CA VAL A 75 -1.25 3.46 17.76
C VAL A 75 -0.22 2.78 18.66
N LEU A 76 0.68 2.00 18.05
CA LEU A 76 1.76 1.29 18.75
C LEU A 76 3.13 1.90 18.48
N ALA A 77 3.43 2.23 17.22
CA ALA A 77 4.74 2.77 16.84
C ALA A 77 4.72 3.34 15.42
N PHE A 78 5.61 4.28 15.14
CA PHE A 78 6.05 4.57 13.78
C PHE A 78 7.05 3.49 13.34
N ILE A 79 6.86 2.95 12.13
CA ILE A 79 7.71 1.85 11.61
C ILE A 79 8.82 2.45 10.75
N ASN A 80 8.48 2.83 9.52
CA ASN A 80 9.43 3.28 8.51
C ASN A 80 8.85 4.43 7.69
N VAL A 81 9.74 5.24 7.12
CA VAL A 81 9.38 6.21 6.09
C VAL A 81 9.08 5.45 4.80
N ILE A 82 7.96 5.77 4.17
CA ILE A 82 7.49 5.16 2.92
C ILE A 82 7.67 6.18 1.80
N ALA A 83 8.08 5.72 0.62
CA ALA A 83 8.22 6.61 -0.53
C ALA A 83 6.85 7.09 -0.99
N GLU A 84 6.75 8.37 -1.38
CA GLU A 84 5.54 8.95 -2.00
C GLU A 84 5.02 8.07 -3.14
N GLN A 85 5.94 7.57 -3.98
CA GLN A 85 5.61 6.71 -5.10
C GLN A 85 4.98 5.38 -4.67
N ASP A 86 5.41 4.78 -3.56
CA ASP A 86 4.82 3.54 -3.05
C ASP A 86 3.39 3.77 -2.55
N ILE A 87 3.13 4.92 -1.93
CA ILE A 87 1.76 5.32 -1.53
C ILE A 87 0.90 5.58 -2.76
N ALA A 88 1.41 6.30 -3.75
CA ALA A 88 0.71 6.58 -5.00
C ALA A 88 0.38 5.30 -5.78
N ASP A 89 1.33 4.37 -5.89
CA ASP A 89 1.11 3.08 -6.56
C ASP A 89 0.08 2.22 -5.80
N LEU A 90 0.15 2.20 -4.47
CA LEU A 90 -0.83 1.49 -3.65
C LEU A 90 -2.24 2.10 -3.76
N ARG A 91 -2.36 3.44 -3.82
CA ARG A 91 -3.64 4.13 -4.08
C ARG A 91 -4.22 3.69 -5.43
N ARG A 92 -3.42 3.69 -6.50
CA ARG A 92 -3.85 3.19 -7.83
C ARG A 92 -4.32 1.74 -7.78
N ILE A 93 -3.62 0.87 -7.04
CA ILE A 93 -4.01 -0.54 -6.89
C ILE A 93 -5.39 -0.67 -6.24
N VAL A 94 -5.64 0.09 -5.18
CA VAL A 94 -6.92 0.10 -4.46
C VAL A 94 -8.04 0.67 -5.34
N GLU A 95 -7.80 1.81 -5.99
CA GLU A 95 -8.76 2.50 -6.86
C GLU A 95 -9.14 1.67 -8.09
N ALA A 96 -8.17 0.95 -8.67
CA ALA A 96 -8.41 0.05 -9.79
C ALA A 96 -9.34 -1.13 -9.44
N GLY A 97 -9.59 -1.40 -8.15
CA GLY A 97 -10.36 -2.55 -7.71
C GLY A 97 -9.72 -3.89 -8.09
N CYS A 98 -8.42 -3.89 -8.40
CA CYS A 98 -7.70 -5.09 -8.81
C CYS A 98 -7.73 -6.09 -7.65
N PRO A 99 -8.12 -7.36 -7.88
CA PRO A 99 -8.01 -8.37 -6.85
C PRO A 99 -6.54 -8.57 -6.49
N VAL A 100 -6.22 -8.36 -5.21
CA VAL A 100 -4.90 -8.63 -4.67
C VAL A 100 -4.96 -9.68 -3.57
N GLN A 101 -3.82 -10.29 -3.28
CA GLN A 101 -3.64 -11.20 -2.16
C GLN A 101 -2.29 -10.94 -1.49
N SER A 102 -2.20 -11.19 -0.19
CA SER A 102 -0.91 -11.14 0.53
C SER A 102 0.09 -12.07 -0.13
N TRP A 103 1.34 -11.62 -0.25
CA TRP A 103 2.43 -12.38 -0.82
C TRP A 103 3.65 -12.29 0.11
N PRO A 104 4.44 -13.38 0.26
CA PRO A 104 5.72 -13.30 0.94
C PRO A 104 6.56 -12.17 0.35
N TYR A 105 7.21 -11.38 1.21
CA TYR A 105 8.01 -10.27 0.70
C TYR A 105 9.03 -10.77 -0.32
N THR A 106 9.06 -10.13 -1.49
CA THR A 106 10.06 -10.42 -2.52
C THR A 106 10.59 -9.14 -3.15
N SER A 107 11.90 -9.13 -3.34
CA SER A 107 12.62 -8.20 -4.20
C SER A 107 13.24 -8.90 -5.41
N GLN A 108 12.94 -10.19 -5.61
CA GLN A 108 13.53 -11.03 -6.63
C GLN A 108 12.62 -11.15 -7.85
N GLY A 109 13.18 -10.94 -9.05
CA GLY A 109 12.49 -11.00 -10.33
C GLY A 109 12.78 -9.78 -11.19
N ALA A 110 12.11 -9.70 -12.34
CA ALA A 110 12.26 -8.56 -13.25
C ALA A 110 11.40 -7.40 -12.73
N THR A 111 12.04 -6.28 -12.36
CA THR A 111 11.29 -5.06 -11.99
C THR A 111 10.77 -4.40 -13.25
N MET A 112 9.49 -4.08 -13.27
CA MET A 112 8.80 -3.50 -14.42
C MET A 112 7.78 -2.45 -14.00
N THR A 113 7.38 -1.62 -14.96
CA THR A 113 6.29 -0.65 -14.80
C THR A 113 5.13 -1.08 -15.70
N ILE A 114 3.92 -1.11 -15.15
CA ILE A 114 2.72 -1.46 -15.90
C ILE A 114 2.40 -0.34 -16.90
N GLU A 115 2.24 -0.66 -18.18
CA GLU A 115 2.04 0.36 -19.22
C GLU A 115 0.58 0.65 -19.55
N LYS A 116 -0.30 -0.34 -19.36
CA LYS A 116 -1.68 -0.30 -19.84
C LYS A 116 -2.66 -0.70 -18.75
N GLY A 117 -3.91 -0.29 -18.94
CA GLY A 117 -5.02 -0.61 -18.04
C GLY A 117 -5.03 0.25 -16.77
N PRO A 118 -5.89 -0.10 -15.80
CA PRO A 118 -6.15 0.73 -14.62
C PRO A 118 -4.96 0.83 -13.66
N LEU A 119 -3.95 -0.03 -13.82
CA LEU A 119 -2.73 -0.04 -13.01
C LEU A 119 -1.54 0.62 -13.72
N ARG A 120 -1.76 1.35 -14.82
CA ARG A 120 -0.69 2.05 -15.55
C ARG A 120 0.15 2.91 -14.61
N GLY A 121 1.47 2.80 -14.73
CA GLY A 121 2.46 3.52 -13.93
C GLY A 121 2.86 2.81 -12.64
N VAL A 122 2.14 1.77 -12.20
CA VAL A 122 2.50 0.99 -11.00
C VAL A 122 3.78 0.21 -11.24
N LYS A 123 4.73 0.33 -10.32
CA LYS A 123 5.94 -0.50 -10.30
C LYS A 123 5.66 -1.86 -9.67
N CYS A 124 6.09 -2.92 -10.31
CA CYS A 124 5.95 -4.27 -9.78
C CYS A 124 7.11 -5.17 -10.19
N ILE A 125 7.17 -6.34 -9.59
CA ILE A 125 8.14 -7.39 -9.87
C ILE A 125 7.40 -8.50 -10.59
N ARG A 126 7.88 -8.89 -11.78
CA ARG A 126 7.44 -10.11 -12.44
C ARG A 126 8.14 -11.29 -11.81
N HIS A 127 7.38 -12.10 -11.10
CA HIS A 127 7.87 -13.33 -10.50
C HIS A 127 7.43 -14.53 -11.33
N THR A 128 8.41 -15.29 -11.85
CA THR A 128 8.21 -16.50 -12.64
C THR A 128 8.86 -17.67 -11.92
N ALA A 129 8.09 -18.41 -11.14
CA ALA A 129 8.48 -19.71 -10.60
C ALA A 129 7.48 -20.75 -11.15
N SER A 130 7.99 -21.65 -12.01
CA SER A 130 7.32 -22.87 -12.52
C SER A 130 5.79 -22.79 -12.63
N GLY A 131 5.27 -21.86 -13.44
CA GLY A 131 3.83 -21.67 -13.65
C GLY A 131 3.46 -20.29 -14.20
N THR A 132 2.20 -19.89 -14.01
CA THR A 132 1.67 -18.59 -14.46
C THR A 132 2.43 -17.42 -13.82
N PRO A 133 2.93 -16.44 -14.61
CA PRO A 133 3.62 -15.28 -14.06
C PRO A 133 2.73 -14.52 -13.09
N ARG A 134 3.30 -14.10 -11.96
CA ARG A 134 2.62 -13.22 -10.99
C ARG A 134 3.28 -11.86 -10.98
N PHE A 135 2.46 -10.83 -10.89
CA PHE A 135 2.91 -9.45 -10.72
C PHE A 135 2.86 -9.10 -9.24
N ILE A 136 4.00 -8.78 -8.65
CA ILE A 136 4.13 -8.54 -7.22
C ILE A 136 4.41 -7.07 -6.98
N PHE A 137 3.53 -6.40 -6.25
CA PHE A 137 3.79 -5.07 -5.71
C PHE A 137 4.46 -5.21 -4.34
N SER A 138 5.62 -4.60 -4.16
CA SER A 138 6.42 -4.72 -2.93
C SER A 138 6.72 -3.34 -2.37
N ILE A 139 6.38 -3.12 -1.10
CA ILE A 139 6.81 -1.93 -0.35
C ILE A 139 8.05 -2.34 0.43
N HIS A 140 9.22 -1.93 -0.04
CA HIS A 140 10.51 -2.36 0.52
C HIS A 140 10.63 -2.02 2.01
N MET A 141 10.32 -0.76 2.35
CA MET A 141 10.41 -0.26 3.72
C MET A 141 9.38 -0.89 4.66
N LEU A 142 8.33 -1.56 4.16
CA LEU A 142 7.39 -2.29 4.99
C LEU A 142 7.70 -3.79 5.09
N HIS A 143 8.64 -4.29 4.28
CA HIS A 143 8.88 -5.73 4.09
C HIS A 143 7.58 -6.52 3.85
N ARG A 144 6.68 -5.96 3.03
CA ARG A 144 5.40 -6.60 2.66
C ARG A 144 5.16 -6.50 1.16
N SER A 145 4.51 -7.54 0.63
CA SER A 145 4.20 -7.64 -0.79
C SER A 145 2.75 -8.07 -1.01
N LEU A 146 2.21 -7.66 -2.17
CA LEU A 146 0.89 -8.02 -2.67
C LEU A 146 1.04 -8.64 -4.05
N ALA A 147 0.43 -9.80 -4.28
CA ALA A 147 0.30 -10.35 -5.61
C ALA A 147 -0.94 -9.78 -6.29
N LEU A 148 -0.74 -9.12 -7.42
CA LEU A 148 -1.78 -8.54 -8.27
C LEU A 148 -2.33 -9.64 -9.18
N LYS A 149 -3.63 -9.92 -9.13
CA LYS A 149 -4.29 -10.86 -10.04
C LYS A 149 -4.68 -10.13 -11.33
N ILE A 150 -3.77 -10.14 -12.30
CA ILE A 150 -3.98 -9.49 -13.60
C ILE A 150 -3.77 -10.54 -14.70
N ASN A 151 -4.74 -10.65 -15.61
CA ASN A 151 -4.76 -11.73 -16.60
C ASN A 151 -3.72 -11.53 -17.71
N HIS A 152 -3.41 -10.28 -18.09
CA HIS A 152 -2.33 -9.94 -19.02
C HIS A 152 -1.81 -8.53 -18.75
N VAL A 153 -0.49 -8.35 -18.67
CA VAL A 153 0.15 -7.04 -18.53
C VAL A 153 1.30 -6.91 -19.51
N SER A 154 1.24 -5.91 -20.39
CA SER A 154 2.45 -5.37 -21.02
C SER A 154 3.13 -4.44 -20.03
N GLY A 155 4.42 -4.62 -19.82
CA GLY A 155 5.20 -3.69 -19.02
C GLY A 155 6.62 -3.58 -19.51
N ILE A 156 7.19 -2.42 -19.26
CA ILE A 156 8.57 -2.10 -19.60
C ILE A 156 9.49 -2.37 -18.41
N PRO A 157 10.74 -2.79 -18.66
CA PRO A 157 11.75 -2.84 -17.62
C PRO A 157 11.81 -1.50 -16.88
N TYR A 158 11.79 -1.53 -15.55
CA TYR A 158 11.92 -0.30 -14.79
C TYR A 158 13.34 0.26 -14.94
N THR A 159 13.44 1.45 -15.53
CA THR A 159 14.68 2.21 -15.57
C THR A 159 14.65 3.24 -14.44
N ARG A 160 15.67 3.26 -13.57
CA ARG A 160 15.80 4.34 -12.59
C ARG A 160 15.92 5.66 -13.37
N PRO A 161 15.14 6.72 -13.03
CA PRO A 161 15.41 8.03 -13.59
C PRO A 161 16.84 8.42 -13.23
N ARG A 162 17.64 8.78 -14.25
CA ARG A 162 18.99 9.29 -14.06
C ARG A 162 18.89 10.54 -13.19
N SER A 163 19.45 10.47 -11.98
CA SER A 163 19.66 11.67 -11.17
C SER A 163 20.48 12.65 -12.02
N LYS A 164 19.93 13.84 -12.30
CA LYS A 164 20.76 14.93 -12.80
C LYS A 164 21.68 15.31 -11.65
N ALA A 165 22.96 14.91 -11.74
CA ALA A 165 24.02 15.53 -10.95
C ALA A 165 24.03 17.01 -11.33
N GLY A 166 23.66 17.85 -10.37
CA GLY A 166 23.79 19.31 -10.41
C GLY A 166 24.61 19.73 -9.21
#